data_AF-A0A4Q5UPP9-F1
#
_entry.id   AF-A0A4Q5UPP9-F1
#
_cell.length_a   1.000
_cell.length_b   1.000
_cell.length_c   1.000
_cell.angle_alpha   90.00
_cell.angle_beta   90.00
_cell.angle_gamma   90.00
#
_symmetry.space_group_name_H-M   'P 1'
#
loop_
_entity.id
_entity.type
_entity.pdbx_description
1 polymer ?
#
loop_
_entity_poly.entity_id
_entity_poly.type
_entity_poly.pdbx_seq_one_letter_code
_entity_poly.pdbx_strand_id
1 'polypeptide(L)' 'MKETGSHIIKEIFDGNNAAWEATALSIFNFQYRENAIYRKFCDILQVSPSDVQRPERIPFLP' A
#
# COMPACT_ATOMS: atom_id res chain seq x y z
N MET A 1 17.88 8.54 -2.50
CA MET A 1 16.99 8.03 -1.44
C MET A 1 16.59 6.61 -1.81
N LYS A 2 17.32 5.60 -1.29
CA LYS A 2 17.07 4.17 -1.50
C LYS A 2 16.84 3.55 -0.13
N GLU A 3 15.66 3.73 0.47
CA GLU A 3 15.40 3.20 1.82
C GLU A 3 14.03 2.51 1.98
N THR A 4 13.27 2.27 0.92
CA THR A 4 11.83 2.06 1.12
C THR A 4 11.39 0.61 1.34
N GLY A 5 12.09 -0.40 0.81
CA GLY A 5 11.64 -1.80 0.90
C GLY A 5 11.92 -2.51 2.24
N SER A 6 13.12 -2.32 2.79
CA SER A 6 13.57 -3.05 4.00
C SER A 6 12.79 -2.65 5.25
N HIS A 7 12.46 -1.36 5.38
CA HIS A 7 11.66 -0.84 6.50
C HIS A 7 10.23 -1.39 6.50
N ILE A 8 9.58 -1.41 5.34
CA ILE A 8 8.20 -1.90 5.20
C ILE A 8 8.11 -3.39 5.55
N ILE A 9 9.09 -4.20 5.12
CA ILE A 9 9.13 -5.63 5.47
C ILE A 9 9.19 -5.80 6.99
N LYS A 10 10.03 -5.01 7.67
CA LYS A 10 10.11 -5.05 9.13
C LYS A 10 8.77 -4.69 9.79
N GLU A 11 8.11 -3.62 9.35
CA GLU A 11 6.81 -3.20 9.90
C GLU A 11 5.73 -4.27 9.74
N ILE A 12 5.72 -5.02 8.63
CA ILE A 12 4.78 -6.13 8.40
C ILE A 12 4.97 -7.24 9.44
N PHE A 13 6.21 -7.53 9.85
CA PHE A 13 6.54 -8.64 10.73
C PHE A 13 6.70 -8.29 12.22
N ASP A 14 6.70 -7.00 12.58
CA ASP A 14 6.83 -6.53 13.98
C ASP A 14 5.58 -6.78 14.85
N GLY A 15 4.45 -7.21 14.26
CA GLY A 15 3.29 -7.77 14.99
C GLY A 15 2.48 -6.79 15.85
N ASN A 16 2.73 -5.48 15.75
CA ASN A 16 2.02 -4.46 16.53
C ASN A 16 0.69 -4.07 15.85
N ASN A 17 -0.42 -4.61 16.37
CA ASN A 17 -1.77 -4.39 15.83
C ASN A 17 -2.23 -2.92 15.85
N ALA A 18 -1.69 -2.08 16.74
CA ALA A 18 -2.10 -0.68 16.85
C ALA A 18 -1.70 0.18 15.63
N ALA A 19 -0.73 -0.29 14.84
CA ALA A 19 -0.21 0.43 13.67
C ALA A 19 -0.74 -0.13 12.33
N TRP A 20 -1.57 -1.18 12.36
CA TRP A 20 -1.90 -1.96 11.16
C TRP A 20 -2.52 -1.13 10.03
N GLU A 21 -3.47 -0.24 10.34
CA GLU A 21 -4.13 0.57 9.32
C GLU A 21 -3.13 1.50 8.60
N ALA A 22 -2.25 2.16 9.36
CA ALA A 22 -1.23 3.05 8.82
C ALA A 22 -0.21 2.27 7.97
N THR A 23 0.22 1.09 8.44
CA THR A 23 1.12 0.20 7.71
C THR A 23 0.48 -0.27 6.39
N ALA A 24 -0.79 -0.68 6.40
CA ALA A 24 -1.50 -1.12 5.20
C ALA A 24 -1.61 0.01 4.16
N LEU A 25 -1.94 1.23 4.60
CA LEU A 25 -2.01 2.40 3.72
C LEU A 25 -0.62 2.79 3.18
N SER A 26 0.44 2.68 3.99
CA SER A 26 1.82 2.90 3.56
C SER A 26 2.25 1.90 2.48
N ILE A 27 1.92 0.61 2.68
CA ILE A 27 2.18 -0.45 1.69
C ILE A 27 1.42 -0.19 0.40
N PHE A 28 0.13 0.17 0.48
CA PHE A 28 -0.65 0.52 -0.70
C PHE A 28 -0.01 1.66 -1.49
N ASN A 29 0.39 2.76 -0.83
CA ASN A 29 1.06 3.89 -1.48
C ASN A 29 2.39 3.48 -2.14
N PHE A 30 3.16 2.63 -1.46
CA PHE A 30 4.40 2.07 -2.02
C PHE A 30 4.12 1.22 -3.27
N GLN A 31 3.15 0.31 -3.22
CA GLN A 31 2.75 -0.53 -4.35
C GLN A 31 2.26 0.34 -5.52
N TYR A 32 1.41 1.34 -5.27
CA TYR A 32 0.93 2.25 -6.31
C TYR A 32 2.09 2.99 -7.02
N ARG A 33 3.12 3.40 -6.27
CA ARG A 33 4.27 4.12 -6.84
C ARG A 33 5.24 3.20 -7.57
N GLU A 34 5.63 2.09 -6.96
CA GLU A 34 6.74 1.26 -7.44
C GLU A 34 6.31 0.06 -8.30
N ASN A 35 5.08 -0.44 -8.12
CA ASN A 35 4.57 -1.60 -8.87
C ASN A 35 3.71 -1.13 -10.05
N ALA A 36 4.33 -1.10 -11.25
CA ALA A 36 3.66 -0.65 -12.47
C ALA A 36 2.41 -1.49 -12.84
N ILE A 37 2.40 -2.79 -12.51
CA ILE A 37 1.24 -3.66 -12.75
C ILE A 37 0.09 -3.26 -11.83
N TYR A 38 0.39 -3.09 -10.53
CA TYR A 38 -0.62 -2.68 -9.55
C TYR A 38 -1.15 -1.27 -9.81
N ARG A 39 -0.29 -0.32 -10.21
CA ARG A 39 -0.71 1.02 -10.63
C ARG A 39 -1.66 0.96 -11.81
N LYS A 40 -1.31 0.21 -12.87
CA LYS A 40 -2.17 0.04 -14.05
C LYS A 40 -3.54 -0.55 -13.68
N PHE A 41 -3.58 -1.46 -12.71
CA PHE A 41 -4.84 -1.98 -12.18
C PHE A 41 -5.66 -0.89 -11.48
N CYS A 42 -5.04 -0.08 -10.61
CA CYS A 42 -5.70 1.05 -9.97
C CYS A 42 -6.22 2.08 -11.00
N ASP A 43 -5.44 2.34 -12.06
CA ASP A 43 -5.83 3.24 -13.16
C ASP A 43 -7.09 2.75 -13.88
N ILE A 44 -7.20 1.43 -14.14
CA ILE A 44 -8.40 0.81 -14.75
C ILE A 44 -9.62 0.98 -13.85
N LEU A 45 -9.43 0.89 -12.52
CA LEU A 45 -10.48 1.10 -11.54
C LEU A 45 -10.77 2.59 -11.27
N GLN A 46 -10.00 3.50 -11.87
CA GLN A 46 -10.04 4.94 -11.61
C GLN A 46 -9.87 5.29 -10.12
N VAL A 47 -9.03 4.52 -9.41
CA VAL A 47 -8.72 4.71 -7.99
C VAL A 47 -7.38 5.41 -7.86
N SER A 48 -7.37 6.59 -7.23
CA SER A 48 -6.16 7.32 -6.85
C SER A 48 -5.81 7.07 -5.37
N PRO A 49 -4.57 7.37 -4.93
CA PRO A 49 -4.20 7.20 -3.53
C PRO A 49 -5.05 8.02 -2.54
N SER A 50 -5.58 9.17 -2.97
CA SER A 50 -6.47 10.00 -2.13
C SER A 50 -7.84 9.37 -1.87
N ASP A 51 -8.26 8.41 -2.70
CA ASP A 51 -9.56 7.72 -2.55
C ASP A 51 -9.50 6.58 -1.52
N VAL A 52 -8.28 6.20 -1.08
CA VAL A 52 -8.02 5.07 -0.18
C VAL A 52 -7.52 5.60 1.16
N GLN A 53 -8.47 5.96 2.03
CA GLN A 53 -8.17 6.45 3.39
C GLN A 53 -8.28 5.36 4.46
N ARG A 54 -8.73 4.16 4.09
CA ARG A 54 -8.87 3.01 5.01
C ARG A 54 -8.45 1.71 4.31
N PRO A 55 -7.90 0.71 5.03
CA PRO A 55 -7.41 -0.52 4.42
C PRO A 55 -8.45 -1.29 3.60
N GLU A 56 -9.72 -1.23 3.97
CA GLU A 56 -10.82 -1.92 3.27
C GLU A 56 -11.11 -1.34 1.88
N ARG A 57 -10.56 -0.15 1.59
CA ARG A 57 -10.68 0.53 0.29
C ARG A 57 -9.52 0.22 -0.65
N ILE A 58 -8.51 -0.51 -0.19
CA ILE A 58 -7.37 -0.92 -1.01
C ILE A 58 -7.88 -1.86 -2.11
N PRO A 59 -7.68 -1.55 -3.40
CA PRO A 59 -8.08 -2.43 -4.48
C PRO A 59 -7.34 -3.77 -4.42
N PHE A 60 -8.06 -4.87 -4.23
CA PHE A 60 -7.47 -6.19 -4.28
C PHE A 60 -7.31 -6.63 -5.74
N LEU A 61 -6.17 -7.20 -6.08
CA LEU A 61 -6.02 -7.90 -7.36
C LEU A 61 -6.89 -9.16 -7.33
N PRO A 62 -7.62 -9.47 -8.42
CA PRO A 62 -8.30 -10.75 -8.56
C PRO A 62 -7.32 -11.94 -8.61
#